data_AF-A0A967JI83-F1
#
_entry.id   AF-A0A967JI83-F1
#
_cell.length_a   1.000
_cell.length_b   1.000
_cell.length_c   1.000
_cell.angle_alpha   90.00
_cell.angle_beta   90.00
_cell.angle_gamma   90.00
#
_symmetry.space_group_name_H-M   'P 1'
#
loop_
_entity.id
_entity.type
_entity.pdbx_description
1 polymer ?
#
loop_
_entity_poly.entity_id
_entity_poly.type
_entity_poly.pdbx_seq_one_letter_code
_entity_poly.pdbx_strand_id
1 'polypeptide(L)'
;MRSRILRIVRATIVTSAAATTVLTSVGCGGVGPGVEGLVDLAPPGSDALRLVYLGTGGWIIERGDDQILAAPLFSNPGLLRTGLWKISADTVEIDRWMSGYDVADASVILSGHAHYDHLMDVPRVAKRHAPRARILGSRTVANTLGSWAGLQDRIDTVERDMLGDQETVGRWLRYGDVRIMPLRSAHAAHFDGVALYHGTRERPLEEEPRYATEWLDGPTLAFLVDFLDDDGAVAFRVYYQDAVVAPPYGQAPDA
;
A
#
# COMPACT_ATOMS: atom_id res chain seq x y z
N MET A 1 -18.07 -20.78 -7.00
CA MET A 1 -17.06 -21.73 -6.46
C MET A 1 -17.27 -21.80 -4.95
N ARG A 2 -17.38 -22.99 -4.35
CA ARG A 2 -17.75 -23.12 -2.92
C ARG A 2 -16.61 -22.57 -2.05
N SER A 3 -16.84 -21.43 -1.40
CA SER A 3 -15.99 -20.87 -0.35
C SER A 3 -15.86 -21.89 0.79
N ARG A 4 -14.61 -22.28 1.11
CA ARG A 4 -14.31 -23.02 2.33
C ARG A 4 -14.17 -22.00 3.44
N ILE A 5 -15.25 -21.74 4.16
CA ILE A 5 -15.22 -20.98 5.41
C ILE A 5 -14.52 -21.87 6.45
N LEU A 6 -13.28 -21.53 6.81
CA LEU A 6 -12.62 -22.14 7.96
C LEU A 6 -13.15 -21.47 9.23
N ARG A 7 -14.19 -22.06 9.84
CA ARG A 7 -14.63 -21.67 11.18
C ARG A 7 -13.64 -22.20 12.21
N ILE A 8 -12.81 -21.33 12.77
CA ILE A 8 -12.03 -21.65 13.98
C ILE A 8 -12.96 -21.39 15.18
N VAL A 9 -13.31 -22.47 15.88
CA VAL A 9 -14.12 -22.42 17.10
C VAL A 9 -13.22 -22.00 18.27
N ARG A 10 -13.67 -21.00 19.03
CA ARG A 10 -13.02 -20.48 20.25
C ARG A 10 -12.69 -21.60 21.24
N ALA A 11 -11.44 -21.67 21.68
CA ALA A 11 -11.09 -22.27 22.96
C ALA A 11 -10.96 -21.14 23.99
N THR A 12 -11.91 -21.09 24.93
CA THR A 12 -11.81 -20.23 26.11
C THR A 12 -10.77 -20.82 27.06
N ILE A 13 -9.66 -20.10 27.27
CA ILE A 13 -8.77 -20.36 28.41
C ILE A 13 -8.72 -19.07 29.24
N VAL A 14 -9.33 -19.16 30.41
CA VAL A 14 -9.14 -18.23 31.52
C VAL A 14 -7.86 -18.66 32.23
N THR A 15 -6.82 -17.81 32.25
CA THR A 15 -5.96 -17.56 33.43
C THR A 15 -4.88 -16.50 33.19
N SER A 16 -4.85 -15.55 34.14
CA SER A 16 -3.75 -14.75 34.70
C SER A 16 -2.53 -14.33 33.86
N ALA A 17 -2.40 -13.00 33.72
CA ALA A 17 -1.17 -12.19 33.73
C ALA A 17 0.18 -12.92 33.53
N ALA A 18 0.56 -13.10 32.26
CA ALA A 18 1.95 -13.03 31.80
C ALA A 18 1.92 -12.81 30.29
N ALA A 19 2.62 -11.78 29.82
CA ALA A 19 2.76 -11.46 28.41
C ALA A 19 3.27 -12.68 27.64
N THR A 20 2.39 -13.29 26.85
CA THR A 20 2.73 -14.41 25.97
C THR A 20 2.73 -13.86 24.55
N THR A 21 3.91 -13.50 24.08
CA THR A 21 4.17 -13.25 22.66
C THR A 21 3.90 -14.54 21.90
N VAL A 22 2.79 -14.58 21.18
CA VAL A 22 2.48 -15.68 20.26
C VAL A 22 3.26 -15.42 18.96
N LEU A 23 4.48 -15.96 18.87
CA LEU A 23 5.12 -16.21 17.58
C LEU A 23 4.47 -17.46 16.97
N THR A 24 3.47 -17.28 16.12
CA THR A 24 3.07 -18.34 15.19
C THR A 24 4.04 -18.33 14.01
N SER A 25 4.95 -19.30 13.99
CA SER A 25 5.67 -19.71 12.80
C SER A 25 4.69 -20.32 11.79
N VAL A 26 4.09 -19.49 10.95
CA VAL A 26 3.35 -19.98 9.78
C VAL A 26 4.39 -20.35 8.74
N GLY A 27 4.48 -21.66 8.44
CA GLY A 27 5.31 -22.16 7.35
C GLY A 27 4.99 -21.43 6.04
N CYS A 28 6.02 -21.18 5.24
CA CYS A 28 5.95 -20.53 3.92
C CYS A 28 5.08 -21.31 2.93
N GLY A 29 3.76 -21.26 3.08
CA GLY A 29 2.84 -21.35 1.96
C GLY A 29 2.74 -19.94 1.38
N GLY A 30 3.10 -19.77 0.11
CA GLY A 30 3.00 -18.48 -0.56
C GLY A 30 1.60 -17.90 -0.38
N VAL A 31 1.52 -16.77 0.33
CA VAL A 31 0.28 -16.02 0.48
C VAL A 31 -0.03 -15.45 -0.91
N GLY A 32 -1.06 -16.00 -1.56
CA GLY A 32 -1.52 -15.52 -2.86
C GLY A 32 -2.33 -14.22 -2.75
N PRO A 33 -2.58 -13.53 -3.87
CA PRO A 33 -3.54 -12.43 -3.91
C PRO A 33 -4.93 -12.89 -3.45
N GLY A 34 -5.64 -12.04 -2.73
CA GLY A 34 -6.96 -12.32 -2.15
C GLY A 34 -6.94 -13.03 -0.80
N VAL A 35 -5.81 -13.04 -0.09
CA VAL A 35 -5.78 -13.47 1.31
C VAL A 35 -6.27 -12.34 2.19
N GLU A 36 -7.33 -12.60 2.94
CA GLU A 36 -7.97 -11.62 3.81
C GLU A 36 -7.73 -11.96 5.27
N GLY A 37 -7.45 -10.93 6.06
CA GLY A 37 -7.35 -11.00 7.52
C GLY A 37 -8.20 -9.90 8.13
N LEU A 38 -8.93 -10.24 9.19
CA LEU A 38 -9.58 -9.25 10.05
C LEU A 38 -8.71 -9.11 11.30
N VAL A 39 -8.25 -7.90 11.59
CA VAL A 39 -7.66 -7.60 12.90
C VAL A 39 -8.78 -7.08 13.78
N ASP A 40 -9.46 -8.01 14.45
CA ASP A 40 -10.50 -7.72 15.43
C ASP A 40 -9.89 -7.86 16.84
N LEU A 41 -9.53 -6.72 17.43
CA LEU A 41 -9.04 -6.66 18.81
C LEU A 41 -10.17 -6.49 19.82
N ALA A 42 -11.42 -6.46 19.38
CA ALA A 42 -12.54 -5.98 20.16
C ALA A 42 -13.63 -7.06 20.31
N PRO A 43 -14.63 -6.86 21.18
CA PRO A 43 -15.69 -7.85 21.40
C PRO A 43 -16.50 -8.11 20.12
N PRO A 44 -17.11 -9.29 19.92
CA PRO A 44 -17.97 -9.55 18.77
C PRO A 44 -19.05 -8.48 18.60
N GLY A 45 -19.10 -7.83 17.44
CA GLY A 45 -20.03 -6.73 17.14
C GLY A 45 -19.48 -5.32 17.39
N SER A 46 -18.16 -5.18 17.59
CA SER A 46 -17.48 -3.90 17.69
C SER A 46 -16.77 -3.54 16.38
N ASP A 47 -16.32 -2.28 16.32
CA ASP A 47 -15.55 -1.69 15.23
C ASP A 47 -14.30 -2.52 14.89
N ALA A 48 -14.05 -2.75 13.61
CA ALA A 48 -13.03 -3.68 13.14
C ALA A 48 -12.32 -3.19 11.88
N LEU A 49 -11.04 -3.52 11.77
CA LEU A 49 -10.21 -3.22 10.61
C LEU A 49 -10.06 -4.44 9.71
N ARG A 50 -10.57 -4.35 8.48
CA ARG A 50 -10.45 -5.37 7.43
C ARG A 50 -9.22 -5.12 6.58
N LEU A 51 -8.40 -6.16 6.41
CA LEU A 51 -7.20 -6.15 5.60
C LEU A 51 -7.31 -7.20 4.49
N VAL A 52 -7.22 -6.77 3.24
CA VAL A 52 -7.18 -7.66 2.07
C VAL A 52 -5.83 -7.55 1.42
N TYR A 53 -5.06 -8.64 1.41
CA TYR A 53 -3.81 -8.70 0.67
C TYR A 53 -4.07 -8.90 -0.81
N LEU A 54 -3.56 -7.99 -1.65
CA LEU A 54 -3.71 -8.01 -3.10
C LEU A 54 -2.52 -8.65 -3.83
N GLY A 55 -1.45 -9.02 -3.12
CA GLY A 55 -0.20 -9.53 -3.71
C GLY A 55 0.90 -8.47 -3.77
N THR A 56 2.17 -8.91 -3.81
CA THR A 56 3.37 -8.05 -3.73
C THR A 56 3.32 -7.15 -2.49
N GLY A 57 3.23 -5.82 -2.64
CA GLY A 57 3.04 -4.88 -1.55
C GLY A 57 1.58 -4.44 -1.37
N GLY A 58 0.65 -5.00 -2.13
CA GLY A 58 -0.69 -4.46 -2.31
C GLY A 58 -1.69 -4.80 -1.20
N TRP A 59 -2.48 -3.82 -0.77
CA TRP A 59 -3.54 -4.00 0.24
C TRP A 59 -4.80 -3.19 -0.05
N ILE A 60 -5.95 -3.70 0.40
CA ILE A 60 -7.15 -2.91 0.74
C ILE A 60 -7.24 -2.88 2.26
N ILE A 61 -7.48 -1.70 2.83
CA ILE A 61 -7.59 -1.48 4.27
C ILE A 61 -8.89 -0.71 4.52
N GLU A 62 -9.77 -1.29 5.33
CA GLU A 62 -11.14 -0.77 5.50
C GLU A 62 -11.56 -0.78 6.97
N ARG A 63 -12.26 0.27 7.39
CA ARG A 63 -12.97 0.36 8.67
C ARG A 63 -14.35 0.94 8.40
N GLY A 64 -15.39 0.12 8.51
CA GLY A 64 -16.73 0.54 8.09
C GLY A 64 -16.74 0.97 6.62
N ASP A 65 -17.13 2.21 6.36
CA ASP A 65 -17.18 2.80 5.03
C ASP A 65 -15.87 3.50 4.62
N ASP A 66 -14.92 3.69 5.55
CA ASP A 66 -13.61 4.26 5.24
C ASP A 66 -12.71 3.22 4.57
N GLN A 67 -12.26 3.53 3.35
CA GLN A 67 -11.46 2.62 2.54
C GLN A 67 -10.21 3.31 2.00
N ILE A 68 -9.07 2.62 2.06
CA ILE A 68 -7.86 3.00 1.33
C ILE A 68 -7.26 1.79 0.61
N LEU A 69 -6.47 2.06 -0.42
CA LEU A 69 -5.63 1.06 -1.07
C LEU A 69 -4.16 1.42 -0.91
N ALA A 70 -3.31 0.41 -1.01
CA ALA A 70 -1.87 0.59 -0.98
C ALA A 70 -1.23 -0.28 -2.07
N ALA A 71 -0.36 0.32 -2.89
CA ALA A 71 0.43 -0.27 -3.99
C ALA A 71 -0.15 -1.55 -4.65
N PRO A 72 -1.36 -1.51 -5.24
CA PRO A 72 -1.94 -2.67 -5.90
C PRO A 72 -1.08 -3.09 -7.12
N LEU A 73 -0.71 -4.37 -7.20
CA LEU A 73 -0.04 -4.96 -8.35
C LEU A 73 -0.55 -6.39 -8.62
N PHE A 74 -1.24 -6.55 -9.75
CA PHE A 74 -1.74 -7.82 -10.27
C PHE A 74 -0.93 -8.30 -11.47
N SER A 75 -0.50 -7.40 -12.36
CA SER A 75 0.24 -7.73 -13.59
C SER A 75 1.56 -8.48 -13.36
N ASN A 76 2.19 -8.20 -12.21
CA ASN A 76 3.36 -8.87 -11.63
C ASN A 76 4.33 -9.54 -12.63
N PRO A 77 4.97 -8.77 -13.54
CA PRO A 77 5.89 -9.32 -14.52
C PRO A 77 7.14 -9.86 -13.81
N GLY A 78 7.45 -11.15 -14.02
CA GLY A 78 8.63 -11.78 -13.40
C GLY A 78 9.97 -11.23 -13.90
N LEU A 79 11.04 -11.50 -13.15
CA LEU A 79 12.40 -10.95 -13.35
C LEU A 79 12.97 -11.10 -14.77
N LEU A 80 12.77 -12.25 -15.42
CA LEU A 80 13.27 -12.47 -16.78
C LEU A 80 12.57 -11.54 -17.79
N ARG A 81 11.28 -11.28 -17.57
CA ARG A 81 10.48 -10.40 -18.43
C ARG A 81 10.90 -8.95 -18.24
N THR A 82 11.07 -8.50 -16.99
CA THR A 82 11.47 -7.13 -16.65
C THR A 82 12.89 -6.81 -17.11
N GLY A 83 13.78 -7.81 -17.19
CA GLY A 83 15.15 -7.65 -17.68
C GLY A 83 15.31 -7.65 -19.21
N LEU A 84 14.41 -8.27 -19.98
CA LEU A 84 14.63 -8.51 -21.41
C LEU A 84 13.51 -7.98 -22.34
N TRP A 85 12.32 -7.69 -21.81
CA TRP A 85 11.12 -7.41 -22.63
C TRP A 85 10.41 -6.14 -22.17
N LYS A 86 9.53 -5.64 -23.03
CA LYS A 86 8.60 -4.59 -22.64
C LYS A 86 7.59 -5.12 -21.62
N ILE A 87 7.24 -4.28 -20.66
CA ILE A 87 6.21 -4.51 -19.64
C ILE A 87 5.14 -3.44 -19.76
N SER A 88 3.93 -3.79 -19.35
CA SER A 88 2.76 -2.91 -19.28
C SER A 88 1.75 -3.53 -18.33
N ALA A 89 0.80 -2.73 -17.84
CA ALA A 89 -0.31 -3.24 -17.04
C ALA A 89 -1.14 -4.28 -17.83
N ASP A 90 -1.36 -5.47 -17.24
CA ASP A 90 -2.34 -6.44 -17.72
C ASP A 90 -3.72 -6.03 -17.22
N THR A 91 -4.38 -5.17 -17.99
CA THR A 91 -5.70 -4.64 -17.61
C THR A 91 -6.75 -5.73 -17.42
N VAL A 92 -6.65 -6.87 -18.11
CA VAL A 92 -7.60 -7.99 -17.98
C VAL A 92 -7.42 -8.66 -16.63
N GLU A 93 -6.19 -8.90 -16.21
CA GLU A 93 -5.89 -9.50 -14.91
C GLU A 93 -6.26 -8.57 -13.75
N ILE A 94 -5.88 -7.29 -13.84
CA ILE A 94 -6.26 -6.27 -12.85
C ILE A 94 -7.77 -6.24 -12.66
N ASP A 95 -8.52 -6.14 -13.76
CA ASP A 95 -9.97 -6.05 -13.71
C ASP A 95 -10.63 -7.30 -13.17
N ARG A 96 -10.10 -8.47 -13.55
CA ARG A 96 -10.61 -9.76 -13.06
C ARG A 96 -10.54 -9.83 -11.54
N TRP A 97 -9.39 -9.49 -10.96
CA TRP A 97 -9.20 -9.59 -9.51
C TRP A 97 -9.90 -8.45 -8.76
N MET A 98 -9.80 -7.21 -9.24
CA MET A 98 -10.45 -6.07 -8.59
C MET A 98 -11.97 -6.12 -8.65
N SER A 99 -12.58 -6.81 -9.62
CA SER A 99 -14.04 -6.96 -9.70
C SER A 99 -14.69 -7.68 -8.51
N GLY A 100 -13.88 -8.35 -7.67
CA GLY A 100 -14.35 -8.97 -6.42
C GLY A 100 -14.48 -8.01 -5.24
N TYR A 101 -14.04 -6.75 -5.38
CA TYR A 101 -13.95 -5.77 -4.30
C TYR A 101 -14.70 -4.48 -4.68
N ASP A 102 -15.56 -3.99 -3.78
CA ASP A 102 -16.17 -2.68 -3.92
C ASP A 102 -15.31 -1.63 -3.21
N VAL A 103 -14.42 -1.02 -3.99
CA VAL A 103 -13.52 0.03 -3.52
C VAL A 103 -13.83 1.39 -4.15
N ALA A 104 -15.07 1.59 -4.59
CA ALA A 104 -15.47 2.80 -5.30
C ALA A 104 -15.38 4.06 -4.42
N ASP A 105 -15.52 3.87 -3.11
CA ASP A 105 -15.49 4.89 -2.08
C ASP A 105 -14.09 5.10 -1.47
N ALA A 106 -13.09 4.33 -1.92
CA ALA A 106 -11.71 4.50 -1.47
C ALA A 106 -11.25 5.94 -1.64
N SER A 107 -10.73 6.52 -0.56
CA SER A 107 -10.38 7.93 -0.49
C SER A 107 -8.98 8.19 -1.04
N VAL A 108 -8.08 7.21 -0.94
CA VAL A 108 -6.69 7.34 -1.36
C VAL A 108 -6.05 5.98 -1.72
N ILE A 109 -5.13 6.01 -2.70
CA ILE A 109 -4.20 4.94 -3.05
C ILE A 109 -2.80 5.41 -2.65
N LEU A 110 -2.14 4.65 -1.78
CA LEU A 110 -0.77 4.92 -1.33
C LEU A 110 0.24 4.29 -2.28
N SER A 111 1.19 5.10 -2.76
CA SER A 111 2.35 4.65 -3.53
C SER A 111 3.61 5.12 -2.81
N GLY A 112 4.32 4.20 -2.16
CA GLY A 112 5.53 4.52 -1.41
C GLY A 112 6.68 4.92 -2.32
N HIS A 113 6.74 4.35 -3.53
CA HIS A 113 7.70 4.74 -4.56
C HIS A 113 7.15 4.43 -5.97
N ALA A 114 7.94 4.70 -7.01
CA ALA A 114 7.49 4.69 -8.41
C ALA A 114 8.00 3.51 -9.25
N HIS A 115 8.47 2.43 -8.62
CA HIS A 115 8.79 1.20 -9.34
C HIS A 115 7.56 0.52 -9.92
N TYR A 116 7.77 -0.28 -10.96
CA TYR A 116 6.70 -0.91 -11.72
C TYR A 116 5.86 -1.86 -10.86
N ASP A 117 6.47 -2.53 -9.89
CA ASP A 117 5.85 -3.48 -8.98
C ASP A 117 5.01 -2.83 -7.87
N HIS A 118 4.95 -1.49 -7.85
CA HIS A 118 4.12 -0.73 -6.92
C HIS A 118 3.22 0.31 -7.60
N LEU A 119 3.59 0.77 -8.80
CA LEU A 119 2.91 1.87 -9.48
C LEU A 119 2.24 1.48 -10.81
N MET A 120 2.68 0.44 -11.51
CA MET A 120 2.25 0.17 -12.89
C MET A 120 0.74 -0.06 -13.02
N ASP A 121 0.12 -0.72 -12.05
CA ASP A 121 -1.31 -1.05 -12.10
C ASP A 121 -2.20 0.04 -11.49
N VAL A 122 -1.61 0.96 -10.71
CA VAL A 122 -2.32 2.04 -10.00
C VAL A 122 -3.21 2.85 -10.96
N PRO A 123 -2.77 3.25 -12.18
CA PRO A 123 -3.64 3.99 -13.09
C PRO A 123 -4.91 3.24 -13.49
N ARG A 124 -4.84 1.92 -13.72
CA ARG A 124 -6.02 1.12 -14.08
C ARG A 124 -6.96 1.00 -12.88
N VAL A 125 -6.40 0.71 -11.70
CA VAL A 125 -7.17 0.60 -10.45
C VAL A 125 -7.87 1.92 -10.12
N ALA A 126 -7.15 3.04 -10.11
CA ALA A 126 -7.68 4.37 -9.82
C ALA A 126 -8.77 4.82 -10.80
N LYS A 127 -8.63 4.51 -12.10
CA LYS A 127 -9.62 4.92 -13.11
C LYS A 127 -10.86 4.06 -13.10
N ARG A 128 -10.74 2.75 -12.88
CA ARG A 128 -11.84 1.81 -13.09
C ARG A 128 -12.53 1.32 -11.82
N HIS A 129 -11.78 1.15 -10.74
CA HIS A 129 -12.29 0.49 -9.53
C HIS A 129 -12.38 1.47 -8.35
N ALA A 130 -11.44 2.41 -8.24
CA ALA A 130 -11.40 3.42 -7.17
C ALA A 130 -11.49 4.85 -7.75
N PRO A 131 -12.59 5.24 -8.44
CA PRO A 131 -12.69 6.51 -9.17
C PRO A 131 -12.63 7.76 -8.28
N ARG A 132 -12.90 7.64 -6.96
CA ARG A 132 -12.83 8.75 -6.01
C ARG A 132 -11.47 8.90 -5.35
N ALA A 133 -10.62 7.87 -5.42
CA ALA A 133 -9.36 7.87 -4.71
C ALA A 133 -8.40 8.92 -5.26
N ARG A 134 -7.74 9.66 -4.37
CA ARG A 134 -6.51 10.39 -4.71
C ARG A 134 -5.33 9.42 -4.71
N ILE A 135 -4.21 9.78 -5.33
CA ILE A 135 -2.97 9.00 -5.30
C ILE A 135 -1.97 9.79 -4.49
N LEU A 136 -1.53 9.26 -3.36
CA LEU A 136 -0.53 9.89 -2.53
C LEU A 136 0.84 9.25 -2.80
N GLY A 137 1.80 10.05 -3.24
CA GLY A 137 3.14 9.57 -3.55
C GLY A 137 4.16 10.70 -3.74
N SER A 138 5.40 10.34 -4.07
CA SER A 138 6.47 11.31 -4.29
C SER A 138 6.30 12.09 -5.61
N ARG A 139 7.10 13.15 -5.80
CA ARG A 139 7.18 13.85 -7.09
C ARG A 139 7.56 12.91 -8.25
N THR A 140 8.35 11.88 -7.96
CA THR A 140 8.72 10.86 -8.96
C THR A 140 7.51 9.99 -9.33
N VAL A 141 6.64 9.63 -8.37
CA VAL A 141 5.34 8.98 -8.66
C VAL A 141 4.51 9.87 -9.59
N ALA A 142 4.31 11.14 -9.23
CA ALA A 142 3.52 12.08 -10.01
C ALA A 142 4.04 12.22 -11.45
N ASN A 143 5.35 12.37 -11.60
CA ASN A 143 5.98 12.54 -12.90
C ASN A 143 6.06 11.24 -13.71
N THR A 144 6.19 10.08 -13.07
CA THR A 144 6.12 8.79 -13.77
C THR A 144 4.72 8.53 -14.32
N LEU A 145 3.67 8.86 -13.59
CA LEU A 145 2.29 8.77 -14.08
C LEU A 145 1.97 9.82 -15.16
N GLY A 146 2.52 11.02 -15.03
CA GLY A 146 2.50 12.04 -16.08
C GLY A 146 1.13 12.28 -16.71
N SER A 147 1.11 12.69 -17.98
CA SER A 147 -0.15 12.93 -18.71
C SER A 147 -0.77 11.68 -19.31
N TRP A 148 0.04 10.65 -19.60
CA TRP A 148 -0.47 9.38 -20.15
C TRP A 148 -1.42 8.67 -19.19
N ALA A 149 -1.23 8.82 -17.87
CA ALA A 149 -2.11 8.20 -16.89
C ALA A 149 -3.49 8.86 -16.83
N GLY A 150 -3.63 10.14 -17.23
CA GLY A 150 -4.90 10.88 -17.16
C GLY A 150 -5.41 11.06 -15.73
N LEU A 151 -4.50 11.21 -14.77
CA LEU A 151 -4.78 11.25 -13.33
C LEU A 151 -4.13 12.46 -12.62
N GLN A 152 -3.60 13.43 -13.37
CA GLN A 152 -2.81 14.55 -12.84
C GLN A 152 -3.52 15.30 -11.71
N ASP A 153 -4.83 15.56 -11.85
CA ASP A 153 -5.63 16.29 -10.87
C ASP A 153 -5.99 15.47 -9.61
N ARG A 154 -5.66 14.16 -9.63
CA ARG A 154 -5.90 13.21 -8.55
C ARG A 154 -4.63 12.82 -7.80
N ILE A 155 -3.48 13.40 -8.10
CA ILE A 155 -2.21 13.05 -7.45
C ILE A 155 -1.86 14.09 -6.39
N ASP A 156 -1.75 13.66 -5.14
CA ASP A 156 -1.18 14.42 -4.04
C ASP A 156 0.31 14.11 -3.92
N THR A 157 1.13 15.13 -4.13
CA THR A 157 2.59 14.99 -4.05
C THR A 157 3.08 15.26 -2.64
N VAL A 158 3.82 14.30 -2.09
CA VAL A 158 4.52 14.44 -0.82
C VAL A 158 5.81 15.24 -1.03
N GLU A 159 5.89 16.40 -0.36
CA GLU A 159 7.07 17.25 -0.34
C GLU A 159 7.95 16.96 0.89
N ARG A 160 9.23 17.34 0.83
CA ARG A 160 10.22 16.98 1.87
C ARG A 160 9.87 17.52 3.26
N ASP A 161 9.21 18.66 3.35
CA ASP A 161 8.77 19.31 4.60
C ASP A 161 7.51 18.66 5.21
N MET A 162 6.89 17.71 4.51
CA MET A 162 5.75 16.94 5.01
C MET A 162 6.17 15.64 5.70
N LEU A 163 7.41 15.18 5.47
CA LEU A 163 7.89 13.89 5.93
C LEU A 163 8.13 13.88 7.44
N GLY A 164 7.60 12.87 8.11
CA GLY A 164 8.06 12.49 9.45
C GLY A 164 9.24 11.52 9.39
N ASP A 165 9.89 11.35 10.54
CA ASP A 165 10.89 10.33 10.82
C ASP A 165 10.88 10.02 12.33
N GLN A 166 11.85 9.26 12.83
CA GLN A 166 11.93 8.90 14.25
C GLN A 166 11.96 10.12 15.19
N GLU A 167 12.56 11.23 14.75
CA GLU A 167 12.79 12.41 15.59
C GLU A 167 11.78 13.53 15.31
N THR A 168 11.16 13.53 14.13
CA THR A 168 10.30 14.62 13.66
C THR A 168 8.91 14.11 13.28
N VAL A 169 7.88 14.69 13.89
CA VAL A 169 6.48 14.46 13.46
C VAL A 169 6.24 15.15 12.11
N GLY A 170 5.80 14.37 11.12
CA GLY A 170 5.45 14.85 9.79
C GLY A 170 4.09 15.55 9.73
N ARG A 171 3.70 15.97 8.52
CA ARG A 171 2.40 16.57 8.27
C ARG A 171 1.34 15.49 8.06
N TRP A 172 0.24 15.57 8.82
CA TRP A 172 -0.95 14.76 8.59
C TRP A 172 -1.79 15.33 7.43
N LEU A 173 -2.10 14.48 6.46
CA LEU A 173 -3.00 14.74 5.34
C LEU A 173 -4.34 14.03 5.59
N ARG A 174 -5.47 14.72 5.45
CA ARG A 174 -6.80 14.13 5.69
C ARG A 174 -7.48 13.70 4.39
N TYR A 175 -8.13 12.54 4.44
CA TYR A 175 -8.92 11.92 3.39
C TYR A 175 -10.22 11.38 4.01
N GLY A 176 -11.12 12.29 4.42
CA GLY A 176 -12.29 11.96 5.23
C GLY A 176 -11.90 11.69 6.69
N ASP A 177 -12.35 10.56 7.22
CA ASP A 177 -12.03 10.09 8.58
C ASP A 177 -10.76 9.24 8.63
N VAL A 178 -10.03 9.20 7.51
CA VAL A 178 -8.65 8.73 7.45
C VAL A 178 -7.69 9.91 7.43
N ARG A 179 -6.61 9.84 8.21
CA ARG A 179 -5.45 10.73 8.06
C ARG A 179 -4.16 9.95 7.85
N ILE A 180 -3.28 10.50 7.03
CA ILE A 180 -2.05 9.86 6.61
C ILE A 180 -0.87 10.78 6.85
N MET A 181 0.17 10.26 7.49
CA MET A 181 1.46 10.93 7.64
C MET A 181 2.49 10.17 6.81
N PRO A 182 3.06 10.79 5.76
CA PRO A 182 4.16 10.20 5.03
C PRO A 182 5.44 10.26 5.88
N LEU A 183 6.21 9.18 5.84
CA LEU A 183 7.45 9.01 6.56
C LEU A 183 8.61 8.85 5.60
N ARG A 184 9.75 9.44 5.96
CA ARG A 184 11.00 9.22 5.22
C ARG A 184 11.38 7.74 5.30
N SER A 185 11.47 7.10 4.14
CA SER A 185 11.99 5.75 4.03
C SER A 185 13.12 5.66 3.00
N ALA A 186 13.65 4.45 2.83
CA ALA A 186 14.60 4.08 1.80
C ALA A 186 14.10 2.83 1.08
N HIS A 187 14.75 2.46 -0.02
CA HIS A 187 14.52 1.21 -0.74
C HIS A 187 15.56 0.17 -0.33
N ALA A 188 15.19 -1.11 -0.06
CA ALA A 188 16.22 -2.14 0.12
C ALA A 188 16.81 -2.56 -1.22
N ALA A 189 18.03 -3.07 -1.17
CA ALA A 189 18.64 -3.78 -2.28
C ALA A 189 17.71 -4.86 -2.85
N HIS A 190 17.62 -4.92 -4.17
CA HIS A 190 16.90 -5.97 -4.88
C HIS A 190 17.72 -7.27 -4.88
N PHE A 191 19.05 -7.16 -4.98
CA PHE A 191 20.01 -8.27 -4.92
C PHE A 191 21.35 -7.79 -4.33
N ASP A 192 21.90 -8.52 -3.36
CA ASP A 192 23.27 -8.36 -2.83
C ASP A 192 23.72 -6.90 -2.58
N GLY A 193 22.86 -6.10 -1.93
CA GLY A 193 23.17 -4.69 -1.62
C GLY A 193 22.92 -3.69 -2.78
N VAL A 194 22.58 -4.14 -3.99
CA VAL A 194 22.26 -3.30 -5.13
C VAL A 194 20.74 -3.16 -5.27
N ALA A 195 20.24 -1.94 -5.23
CA ALA A 195 18.89 -1.67 -5.71
C ALA A 195 18.93 -1.23 -7.18
N LEU A 196 17.94 -1.73 -7.93
CA LEU A 196 17.85 -1.55 -9.37
C LEU A 196 16.95 -0.36 -9.67
N TYR A 197 17.13 0.21 -10.88
CA TYR A 197 16.28 1.28 -11.40
C TYR A 197 16.19 2.49 -10.45
N HIS A 198 17.33 2.85 -9.86
CA HIS A 198 17.48 4.04 -9.03
C HIS A 198 17.42 5.32 -9.85
N GLY A 199 16.66 6.30 -9.37
CA GLY A 199 16.69 7.66 -9.89
C GLY A 199 15.43 8.44 -9.57
N THR A 200 15.47 9.75 -9.78
CA THR A 200 14.28 10.59 -9.71
C THR A 200 13.75 10.91 -11.10
N ARG A 201 12.49 11.34 -11.14
CA ARG A 201 11.91 11.91 -12.36
C ARG A 201 11.50 13.34 -12.12
N GLU A 202 12.18 14.26 -12.81
CA GLU A 202 11.96 15.71 -12.65
C GLU A 202 10.85 16.25 -13.55
N ARG A 203 10.53 15.56 -14.65
CA ARG A 203 9.51 15.99 -15.62
C ARG A 203 8.45 14.91 -15.82
N PRO A 204 7.17 15.28 -15.97
CA PRO A 204 6.11 14.32 -16.21
C PRO A 204 6.30 13.60 -17.54
N LEU A 205 5.96 12.31 -17.57
CA LEU A 205 5.93 11.52 -18.80
C LEU A 205 4.70 11.83 -19.64
N GLU A 206 4.88 11.76 -20.96
CA GLU A 206 3.78 11.91 -21.93
C GLU A 206 3.30 10.55 -22.46
N GLU A 207 4.12 9.50 -22.34
CA GLU A 207 3.82 8.13 -22.76
C GLU A 207 4.02 7.16 -21.59
N GLU A 208 3.28 6.05 -21.59
CA GLU A 208 3.43 4.98 -20.60
C GLU A 208 4.85 4.37 -20.66
N PRO A 209 5.54 4.19 -19.52
CA PRO A 209 6.83 3.51 -19.50
C PRO A 209 6.70 2.08 -20.02
N ARG A 210 7.62 1.65 -20.88
CA ARG A 210 7.57 0.35 -21.57
C ARG A 210 8.58 -0.64 -21.04
N TYR A 211 9.60 -0.19 -20.32
CA TYR A 211 10.64 -1.04 -19.74
C TYR A 211 10.75 -0.82 -18.24
N ALA A 212 11.16 -1.84 -17.49
CA ALA A 212 11.36 -1.74 -16.04
C ALA A 212 12.33 -0.61 -15.65
N THR A 213 13.36 -0.36 -16.48
CA THR A 213 14.32 0.74 -16.30
C THR A 213 13.70 2.13 -16.40
N GLU A 214 12.51 2.25 -16.99
CA GLU A 214 11.76 3.50 -17.08
C GLU A 214 10.79 3.67 -15.91
N TRP A 215 10.76 2.77 -14.93
CA TRP A 215 10.08 2.94 -13.66
C TRP A 215 11.15 3.18 -12.59
N LEU A 216 11.50 4.44 -12.36
CA LEU A 216 12.54 4.79 -11.38
C LEU A 216 11.90 4.89 -9.99
N ASP A 217 12.61 4.49 -8.93
CA ASP A 217 12.06 4.48 -7.56
C ASP A 217 11.66 5.88 -7.09
N GLY A 218 12.57 6.83 -7.21
CA GLY A 218 12.50 8.12 -6.55
C GLY A 218 12.64 7.99 -5.03
N PRO A 219 12.32 9.08 -4.29
CA PRO A 219 12.26 9.02 -2.84
C PRO A 219 11.21 8.00 -2.38
N THR A 220 11.63 7.06 -1.54
CA THR A 220 10.76 6.05 -0.94
C THR A 220 10.08 6.57 0.32
N LEU A 221 8.79 6.26 0.44
CA LEU A 221 7.93 6.67 1.54
C LEU A 221 7.41 5.44 2.29
N ALA A 222 7.32 5.56 3.60
CA ALA A 222 6.40 4.76 4.40
C ALA A 222 5.22 5.66 4.84
N PHE A 223 4.19 5.07 5.41
CA PHE A 223 2.99 5.79 5.81
C PHE A 223 2.51 5.31 7.18
N LEU A 224 2.18 6.26 8.04
CA LEU A 224 1.26 6.03 9.14
C LEU A 224 -0.14 6.42 8.69
N VAL A 225 -1.09 5.52 8.88
CA VAL A 225 -2.49 5.69 8.51
C VAL A 225 -3.30 5.58 9.79
N ASP A 226 -4.01 6.64 10.16
CA ASP A 226 -4.98 6.59 11.25
C ASP A 226 -6.39 6.58 10.66
N PHE A 227 -7.18 5.61 11.09
CA PHE A 227 -8.64 5.62 10.97
C PHE A 227 -9.21 6.23 12.25
N LEU A 228 -10.08 7.22 12.10
CA LEU A 228 -10.61 8.00 13.21
C LEU A 228 -12.04 7.57 13.54
N ASP A 229 -12.41 7.64 14.81
CA ASP A 229 -13.81 7.49 15.25
C ASP A 229 -14.61 8.79 15.09
N ASP A 230 -15.90 8.74 15.45
CA ASP A 230 -16.84 9.85 15.34
C ASP A 230 -16.44 11.07 16.19
N ASP A 231 -15.63 10.86 17.25
CA ASP A 231 -15.08 11.90 18.12
C ASP A 231 -13.75 12.47 17.59
N GLY A 232 -13.24 11.91 16.48
CA GLY A 232 -11.97 12.26 15.85
C GLY A 232 -10.74 11.67 16.55
N ALA A 233 -10.92 10.73 17.48
CA ALA A 233 -9.83 9.99 18.11
C ALA A 233 -9.38 8.82 17.21
N VAL A 234 -8.16 8.33 17.44
CA VAL A 234 -7.59 7.24 16.62
C VAL A 234 -8.21 5.92 17.04
N ALA A 235 -9.08 5.36 16.20
CA ALA A 235 -9.64 4.03 16.37
C ALA A 235 -8.61 2.94 16.01
N PHE A 236 -7.94 3.11 14.86
CA PHE A 236 -6.88 2.21 14.39
C PHE A 236 -5.73 2.99 13.80
N ARG A 237 -4.50 2.50 14.01
CA ARG A 237 -3.29 2.98 13.36
C ARG A 237 -2.62 1.85 12.60
N VAL A 238 -2.37 2.06 11.32
CA VAL A 238 -1.65 1.14 10.45
C VAL A 238 -0.34 1.77 10.01
N TYR A 239 0.74 1.02 10.19
CA TYR A 239 2.01 1.32 9.55
C TYR A 239 2.09 0.55 8.24
N TYR A 240 2.35 1.25 7.13
CA TYR A 240 2.48 0.66 5.80
C TYR A 240 3.77 1.12 5.12
N GLN A 241 4.49 0.18 4.53
CA GLN A 241 5.65 0.45 3.70
C GLN A 241 5.74 -0.60 2.59
N ASP A 242 5.96 -0.13 1.36
CA ASP A 242 6.05 -1.01 0.19
C ASP A 242 7.48 -1.33 -0.24
N ALA A 243 8.48 -0.69 0.38
CA ALA A 243 9.87 -1.10 0.32
C ALA A 243 10.27 -1.91 1.56
N VAL A 244 10.83 -3.11 1.39
CA VAL A 244 11.53 -3.78 2.51
C VAL A 244 12.74 -2.93 2.86
N VAL A 245 13.03 -2.54 4.11
CA VAL A 245 14.29 -1.85 4.49
C VAL A 245 14.70 -2.15 5.93
N ALA A 246 16.01 -2.12 6.20
CA ALA A 246 16.57 -2.21 7.55
C ALA A 246 16.45 -0.89 8.34
N PRO A 247 16.23 -0.93 9.67
CA PRO A 247 16.23 0.25 10.54
C PRO A 247 17.43 1.19 10.32
N PRO A 248 17.29 2.52 10.47
CA PRO A 248 16.14 3.26 11.05
C PRO A 248 15.09 3.77 10.04
N TYR A 249 15.27 3.55 8.75
CA TYR A 249 14.38 4.10 7.71
C TYR A 249 12.96 3.52 7.80
N GLY A 250 11.96 4.37 7.54
CA GLY A 250 10.55 4.00 7.60
C GLY A 250 9.96 4.05 9.01
N GLN A 251 10.76 4.10 10.08
CA GLN A 251 10.19 4.07 11.44
C GLN A 251 9.33 5.31 11.74
N ALA A 252 8.25 5.07 12.48
CA ALA A 252 7.39 6.10 13.03
C ALA A 252 8.13 6.94 14.09
N PRO A 253 7.70 8.19 14.35
CA PRO A 253 8.18 8.98 15.48
C PRO A 253 8.00 8.25 16.82
N ASP A 254 8.96 8.39 17.74
CA ASP A 254 8.97 7.70 19.03
C ASP A 254 7.91 8.21 20.03
N ALA A 255 7.29 9.36 19.79
CA ALA A 255 6.22 9.94 20.64
C ALA A 255 5.23 10.80 19.85
#